data_AF-A0A1Y2D663-F1
#
_entry.id   AF-A0A1Y2D663-F1
#
_cell.length_a   1.000
_cell.length_b   1.000
_cell.length_c   1.000
_cell.angle_alpha   90.00
_cell.angle_beta   90.00
_cell.angle_gamma   90.00
#
_symmetry.space_group_name_H-M   'P 1'
#
loop_
_entity.id
_entity.type
_entity.pdbx_description
1 polymer ?
#
loop_
_entity_poly.entity_id
_entity_poly.type
_entity_poly.pdbx_seq_one_letter_code
_entity_poly.pdbx_strand_id
1 'polypeptide(L)'
;MEGDNATPAKQPGGDDSNQRTKYPLKGILANKFPPPYSYADYRAFCVTELSHDNVDFYKEACIYREEALKRFNKLNPDSKEEEKELSSNLELDKQRSGSFAVDYANRQNLAQQLSLAQQEQTKQLEEGDRQYLSYILQDISRSYIETGSPKEINLPQAVRKRLIQNVSDCNNLHPDILSPAMNKAFEMMRMESYPRFLRAILSGQYVPEEEENS
;
A
#
# COMPACT_ATOMS: atom_id res chain seq x y z
N MET A 1 -13.46 39.23 -47.22
CA MET A 1 -13.26 39.51 -45.77
C MET A 1 -13.34 38.18 -45.08
N GLU A 2 -12.22 37.46 -45.03
CA GLU A 2 -12.09 36.24 -44.25
C GLU A 2 -11.43 36.62 -42.93
N GLY A 3 -12.08 36.26 -41.83
CA GLY A 3 -11.62 36.51 -40.49
C GLY A 3 -11.90 35.28 -39.65
N ASP A 4 -10.99 34.31 -39.75
CA ASP A 4 -10.80 33.26 -38.76
C ASP A 4 -10.59 33.91 -37.39
N ASN A 5 -11.27 33.41 -36.36
CA ASN A 5 -10.77 33.57 -35.00
C ASN A 5 -11.13 32.38 -34.10
N ALA A 6 -10.17 31.45 -34.09
CA ALA A 6 -9.65 30.69 -32.96
C ALA A 6 -10.59 30.37 -31.78
N THR A 7 -10.89 29.09 -31.65
CA THR A 7 -11.34 28.44 -30.41
C THR A 7 -10.22 28.49 -29.35
N PRO A 8 -10.49 28.82 -28.08
CA PRO A 8 -9.45 28.86 -27.05
C PRO A 8 -9.05 27.45 -26.64
N ALA A 9 -7.76 27.14 -26.78
CA ALA A 9 -7.14 25.93 -26.26
C ALA A 9 -7.30 25.86 -24.73
N LYS A 10 -7.99 24.83 -24.25
CA LYS A 10 -8.15 24.51 -22.83
C LYS A 10 -6.78 24.17 -22.25
N GLN A 11 -6.32 24.95 -21.27
CA GLN A 11 -5.07 24.67 -20.56
C GLN A 11 -5.15 23.30 -19.85
N PRO A 12 -4.18 22.39 -20.05
CA PRO A 12 -4.25 20.99 -19.57
C PRO A 12 -3.97 20.82 -18.06
N GLY A 13 -3.86 21.90 -17.28
CA GLY A 13 -3.39 21.85 -15.89
C GLY A 13 -4.47 21.75 -14.81
N GLY A 14 -5.72 22.11 -15.10
CA GLY A 14 -6.78 22.22 -14.08
C GLY A 14 -7.58 20.93 -13.83
N ASP A 15 -7.60 20.02 -14.81
CA ASP A 15 -8.43 18.81 -14.75
C ASP A 15 -7.76 17.71 -13.89
N ASP A 16 -6.43 17.55 -14.03
CA ASP A 16 -5.63 16.56 -13.29
C ASP A 16 -5.75 16.68 -11.76
N SER A 17 -5.73 17.90 -11.22
CA SER A 17 -5.81 18.13 -9.77
C SER A 17 -7.20 17.84 -9.21
N ASN A 18 -8.26 18.24 -9.93
CA ASN A 18 -9.63 17.94 -9.54
C ASN A 18 -9.89 16.44 -9.57
N GLN A 19 -9.32 15.75 -10.56
CA GLN A 19 -9.48 14.32 -10.71
C GLN A 19 -8.83 13.54 -9.56
N ARG A 20 -7.66 13.97 -9.09
CA ARG A 20 -6.98 13.35 -7.95
C ARG A 20 -7.77 13.46 -6.65
N THR A 21 -8.49 14.55 -6.47
CA THR A 21 -9.38 14.76 -5.31
C THR A 21 -10.64 13.91 -5.43
N LYS A 22 -11.20 13.79 -6.63
CA LYS A 22 -12.43 13.04 -6.90
C LYS A 22 -12.22 11.52 -6.83
N TYR A 23 -11.08 11.03 -7.32
CA TYR A 23 -10.75 9.60 -7.40
C TYR A 23 -9.38 9.31 -6.77
N PRO A 24 -9.22 9.49 -5.44
CA PRO A 24 -7.96 9.26 -4.78
C PRO A 24 -7.49 7.80 -4.95
N LEU A 25 -6.18 7.60 -5.15
CA LEU A 25 -5.58 6.27 -5.32
C LEU A 25 -6.01 5.28 -4.22
N LYS A 26 -6.10 5.70 -2.96
CA LYS A 26 -6.59 4.83 -1.86
C LYS A 26 -8.01 4.31 -2.12
N GLY A 27 -8.89 5.14 -2.68
CA GLY A 27 -10.26 4.73 -3.02
C GLY A 27 -10.30 3.78 -4.21
N ILE A 28 -9.44 3.99 -5.21
CA ILE A 28 -9.26 3.08 -6.35
C ILE A 28 -8.75 1.72 -5.87
N LEU A 29 -7.70 1.69 -5.05
CA LEU A 29 -7.13 0.45 -4.50
C LEU A 29 -8.10 -0.30 -3.59
N ALA A 30 -9.01 0.41 -2.93
CA ALA A 30 -10.10 -0.16 -2.14
C ALA A 30 -11.35 -0.49 -2.99
N ASN A 31 -11.25 -0.40 -4.32
CA ASN A 31 -12.33 -0.65 -5.29
C ASN A 31 -13.64 0.11 -4.98
N LYS A 32 -13.54 1.37 -4.55
CA LYS A 32 -14.70 2.19 -4.15
C LYS A 32 -15.40 2.89 -5.32
N PHE A 33 -14.85 2.79 -6.52
CA PHE A 33 -15.34 3.51 -7.69
C PHE A 33 -15.66 2.52 -8.82
N PRO A 34 -16.69 2.79 -9.63
CA PRO A 34 -16.97 2.02 -10.84
C PRO A 34 -15.94 2.34 -11.94
N PRO A 35 -15.96 1.60 -13.06
CA PRO A 35 -15.21 1.96 -14.26
C PRO A 35 -15.42 3.41 -14.70
N PRO A 36 -14.39 4.08 -15.26
CA PRO A 36 -13.03 3.60 -15.52
C PRO A 36 -12.08 3.73 -14.30
N TYR A 37 -12.58 3.97 -13.09
CA TYR A 37 -11.76 4.26 -11.89
C TYR A 37 -11.72 3.09 -10.89
N SER A 38 -12.08 1.88 -11.31
CA SER A 38 -12.09 0.71 -10.43
C SER A 38 -10.68 0.18 -10.14
N TYR A 39 -10.57 -0.71 -9.16
CA TYR A 39 -9.32 -1.45 -8.92
C TYR A 39 -8.91 -2.26 -10.17
N ALA A 40 -9.89 -2.90 -10.81
CA ALA A 40 -9.65 -3.73 -11.99
C ALA A 40 -9.08 -2.88 -13.13
N ASP A 41 -9.64 -1.69 -13.36
CA ASP A 41 -9.16 -0.78 -14.39
C ASP A 41 -7.73 -0.32 -14.14
N TYR A 42 -7.46 0.11 -12.91
CA TYR A 42 -6.14 0.59 -12.54
C TYR A 42 -5.08 -0.53 -12.62
N ARG A 43 -5.44 -1.75 -12.21
CA ARG A 43 -4.57 -2.91 -12.35
C ARG A 43 -4.32 -3.24 -13.82
N ALA A 44 -5.35 -3.26 -14.66
CA ALA A 44 -5.24 -3.52 -16.09
C ALA A 44 -4.31 -2.51 -16.77
N PHE A 45 -4.47 -1.22 -16.47
CA PHE A 45 -3.55 -0.18 -16.91
C PHE A 45 -2.11 -0.43 -16.44
N CYS A 46 -1.90 -0.79 -15.18
CA CYS A 46 -0.55 -1.08 -14.69
C CYS A 46 0.05 -2.35 -15.33
N VAL A 47 -0.76 -3.29 -15.82
CA VAL A 47 -0.27 -4.46 -16.57
C VAL A 47 0.28 -4.03 -17.92
N THR A 48 -0.40 -3.11 -18.64
CA THR A 48 0.09 -2.61 -19.94
C THR A 48 1.40 -1.83 -19.79
N GLU A 49 1.60 -1.16 -18.66
CA GLU A 49 2.84 -0.44 -18.33
C GLU A 49 3.90 -1.29 -17.62
N LEU A 50 3.66 -2.60 -17.42
CA LEU A 50 4.55 -3.52 -16.68
C LEU A 50 4.90 -3.02 -15.26
N SER A 51 3.96 -2.31 -14.60
CA SER A 51 4.14 -1.75 -13.25
C SER A 51 3.14 -2.31 -12.23
N HIS A 52 2.46 -3.41 -12.55
CA HIS A 52 1.41 -4.02 -11.73
C HIS A 52 1.92 -4.67 -10.45
N ASP A 53 3.22 -4.99 -10.33
CA ASP A 53 3.79 -5.65 -9.15
C ASP A 53 3.54 -4.86 -7.85
N ASN A 54 3.62 -3.53 -7.89
CA ASN A 54 3.30 -2.70 -6.73
C ASN A 54 1.80 -2.78 -6.35
N VAL A 55 0.92 -2.94 -7.33
CA VAL A 55 -0.54 -3.06 -7.13
C VAL A 55 -0.88 -4.41 -6.52
N ASP A 56 -0.29 -5.48 -7.07
CA ASP A 56 -0.50 -6.86 -6.64
C ASP A 56 0.07 -7.08 -5.23
N PHE A 57 1.32 -6.67 -5.00
CA PHE A 57 1.93 -6.68 -3.68
C PHE A 57 1.07 -5.95 -2.64
N TYR A 58 0.62 -4.73 -2.96
CA TYR A 58 -0.16 -3.94 -2.01
C TYR A 58 -1.48 -4.65 -1.65
N LYS A 59 -2.15 -5.26 -2.65
CA LYS A 59 -3.39 -6.01 -2.44
C LYS A 59 -3.16 -7.24 -1.56
N GLU A 60 -2.12 -8.03 -1.85
CA GLU A 60 -1.77 -9.21 -1.04
C GLU A 60 -1.36 -8.83 0.39
N ALA A 61 -0.60 -7.75 0.56
CA ALA A 61 -0.21 -7.26 1.87
C ALA A 61 -1.42 -6.76 2.70
N CYS A 62 -2.42 -6.14 2.06
CA CYS A 62 -3.69 -5.82 2.69
C CYS A 62 -4.43 -7.08 3.16
N ILE A 63 -4.49 -8.12 2.33
CA ILE A 63 -5.12 -9.40 2.70
C ILE A 63 -4.40 -10.02 3.90
N TYR A 64 -3.06 -10.08 3.87
CA TYR A 64 -2.27 -10.55 5.00
C TYR A 64 -2.59 -9.77 6.29
N ARG A 65 -2.60 -8.42 6.21
CA ARG A 65 -2.89 -7.56 7.36
C ARG A 65 -4.26 -7.86 7.95
N GLU A 66 -5.29 -7.98 7.11
CA GLU A 66 -6.66 -8.32 7.55
C GLU A 66 -6.72 -9.71 8.20
N GLU A 67 -6.08 -10.70 7.59
CA GLU A 67 -6.04 -12.06 8.11
C GLU A 67 -5.27 -12.18 9.43
N ALA A 68 -4.17 -11.45 9.58
CA ALA A 68 -3.43 -11.36 10.82
C ALA A 68 -4.29 -10.67 11.88
N LEU A 69 -4.86 -9.50 11.58
CA LEU A 69 -5.66 -8.72 12.53
C LEU A 69 -6.83 -9.55 13.08
N LYS A 70 -7.55 -10.27 12.22
CA LYS A 70 -8.63 -11.19 12.65
C LYS A 70 -8.15 -12.21 13.68
N ARG A 71 -6.92 -12.70 13.58
CA ARG A 71 -6.34 -13.72 14.48
C ARG A 71 -5.83 -13.11 15.77
N PHE A 72 -5.14 -11.98 15.70
CA PHE A 72 -4.71 -11.24 16.90
C PHE A 72 -5.92 -10.74 17.71
N ASN A 73 -7.00 -10.31 17.07
CA ASN A 73 -8.21 -9.86 17.76
C ASN A 73 -8.99 -11.01 18.44
N LYS A 74 -8.79 -12.27 18.04
CA LYS A 74 -9.32 -13.42 18.79
C LYS A 74 -8.65 -13.57 20.17
N LEU A 75 -7.41 -13.10 20.32
CA LEU A 75 -6.69 -13.19 21.59
C LEU A 75 -7.27 -12.24 22.66
N ASN A 76 -7.88 -11.13 22.23
CA ASN A 76 -8.52 -10.14 23.10
C ASN A 76 -9.94 -9.80 22.61
N PRO A 77 -10.94 -10.64 22.91
CA PRO A 77 -12.32 -10.46 22.43
C PRO A 77 -13.02 -9.20 22.97
N ASP A 78 -12.51 -8.59 24.05
CA ASP A 78 -13.06 -7.39 24.71
C ASP A 78 -12.60 -6.06 24.11
N SER A 79 -11.64 -6.05 23.17
CA SER A 79 -11.06 -4.81 22.59
C SER A 79 -11.83 -4.24 21.38
N LYS A 80 -13.05 -4.72 21.11
CA LYS A 80 -13.80 -4.44 19.87
C LYS A 80 -14.23 -2.97 19.68
N GLU A 81 -14.06 -2.10 20.67
CA GLU A 81 -14.57 -0.71 20.63
C GLU A 81 -13.54 0.34 20.19
N GLU A 82 -12.23 0.08 20.22
CA GLU A 82 -11.21 1.11 19.96
C GLU A 82 -10.80 1.27 18.47
N GLU A 83 -11.10 0.29 17.61
CA GLU A 83 -10.53 0.24 16.25
C GLU A 83 -11.20 1.20 15.24
N LYS A 84 -12.36 1.79 15.55
CA LYS A 84 -13.01 2.75 14.64
C LYS A 84 -12.31 4.11 14.61
N GLU A 85 -11.48 4.45 15.61
CA GLU A 85 -10.80 5.75 15.72
C GLU A 85 -9.34 5.76 15.25
N LEU A 86 -8.67 4.60 15.16
CA LEU A 86 -7.27 4.54 14.69
C LEU A 86 -7.13 4.79 13.19
N SER A 87 -8.20 4.62 12.41
CA SER A 87 -8.21 4.90 10.97
C SER A 87 -8.31 6.40 10.62
N SER A 88 -8.71 7.26 11.58
CA SER A 88 -8.90 8.70 11.36
C SER A 88 -7.72 9.57 11.82
N ASN A 89 -6.76 9.04 12.59
CA ASN A 89 -5.73 9.86 13.25
C ASN A 89 -4.34 9.86 12.56
N LEU A 90 -4.25 9.44 11.29
CA LEU A 90 -3.04 9.68 10.48
C LEU A 90 -3.02 11.12 9.94
N GLU A 91 -3.16 12.08 10.85
CA GLU A 91 -3.01 13.51 10.59
C GLU A 91 -1.86 14.06 11.46
N LEU A 92 -0.72 14.19 10.79
CA LEU A 92 0.22 15.30 10.88
C LEU A 92 0.51 15.86 12.29
N ASP A 93 1.65 15.47 12.87
CA ASP A 93 2.35 16.34 13.82
C ASP A 93 3.77 16.63 13.36
N LYS A 94 3.90 17.77 12.67
CA LYS A 94 5.15 18.51 12.52
C LYS A 94 5.23 19.43 13.73
N GLN A 95 6.10 19.14 14.68
CA GLN A 95 7.01 20.10 15.33
C GLN A 95 7.68 19.48 16.56
N ARG A 96 8.97 19.17 16.46
CA ARG A 96 9.92 19.46 17.54
C ARG A 96 11.36 19.42 17.05
N SER A 97 11.99 20.59 17.13
CA SER A 97 13.44 20.75 17.06
C SER A 97 14.01 20.21 18.37
N GLY A 98 14.79 19.13 18.28
CA GLY A 98 15.44 18.42 19.38
C GLY A 98 16.71 17.74 18.87
N SER A 99 17.69 17.57 19.76
CA SER A 99 19.05 17.13 19.44
C SER A 99 19.09 15.79 18.70
N PHE A 100 19.56 15.82 17.44
CA PHE A 100 19.55 14.70 16.49
C PHE A 100 20.16 13.38 17.00
N ALA A 101 21.13 13.42 17.93
CA ALA A 101 21.81 12.22 18.43
C ALA A 101 21.04 11.49 19.53
N VAL A 102 20.36 12.21 20.43
CA VAL A 102 19.59 11.63 21.56
C VAL A 102 18.27 11.04 21.05
N ASP A 103 17.69 11.65 20.02
CA ASP A 103 16.43 11.20 19.42
C ASP A 103 16.61 9.90 18.59
N TYR A 104 17.80 9.63 18.07
CA TYR A 104 18.05 8.40 17.30
C TYR A 104 18.15 7.16 18.20
N ALA A 105 18.92 7.25 19.30
CA ALA A 105 19.06 6.14 20.26
C ALA A 105 17.72 5.80 20.95
N ASN A 106 16.93 6.80 21.33
CA ASN A 106 15.60 6.57 21.90
C ASN A 106 14.63 5.92 20.90
N ARG A 107 14.67 6.32 19.62
CA ARG A 107 13.85 5.67 18.56
C ARG A 107 14.27 4.22 18.31
N GLN A 108 15.57 3.93 18.35
CA GLN A 108 16.06 2.55 18.20
C GLN A 108 15.64 1.66 19.36
N ASN A 109 15.76 2.15 20.61
CA ASN A 109 15.32 1.41 21.79
C ASN A 109 13.82 1.14 21.78
N LEU A 110 13.00 2.14 21.40
CA LEU A 110 11.55 1.96 21.26
C LEU A 110 11.18 0.94 20.18
N ALA A 111 11.83 1.00 19.02
CA ALA A 111 11.60 0.06 17.93
C ALA A 111 11.96 -1.39 18.32
N GLN A 112 13.01 -1.56 19.12
CA GLN A 112 13.41 -2.87 19.64
C GLN A 112 12.38 -3.40 20.66
N GLN A 113 11.92 -2.55 21.58
CA GLN A 113 10.91 -2.93 22.57
C GLN A 113 9.58 -3.29 21.92
N LEU A 114 9.13 -2.52 20.92
CA LEU A 114 7.94 -2.84 20.12
C LEU A 114 8.08 -4.17 19.39
N SER A 115 9.26 -4.43 18.81
CA SER A 115 9.53 -5.70 18.12
C SER A 115 9.42 -6.90 19.07
N LEU A 116 9.91 -6.78 20.30
CA LEU A 116 9.81 -7.85 21.31
C LEU A 116 8.35 -8.10 21.72
N ALA A 117 7.58 -7.04 21.96
CA ALA A 117 6.17 -7.16 22.30
C ALA A 117 5.36 -7.85 21.18
N GLN A 118 5.63 -7.51 19.92
CA GLN A 118 5.01 -8.16 18.75
C GLN A 118 5.36 -9.66 18.64
N GLN A 119 6.61 -10.02 18.96
CA GLN A 119 7.03 -11.42 19.00
C GLN A 119 6.34 -12.20 20.13
N GLU A 120 6.17 -11.59 21.31
CA GLU A 120 5.44 -12.20 22.41
C GLU A 120 3.97 -12.43 22.08
N GLN A 121 3.30 -11.47 21.44
CA GLN A 121 1.93 -11.63 20.97
C GLN A 121 1.83 -12.74 19.91
N THR A 122 2.82 -12.84 19.02
CA THR A 122 2.87 -13.90 18.00
C THR A 122 2.90 -15.30 18.63
N LYS A 123 3.57 -15.47 19.78
CA LYS A 123 3.60 -16.76 20.50
C LYS A 123 2.26 -17.15 21.13
N GLN A 124 1.37 -16.18 21.37
CA GLN A 124 0.05 -16.43 21.96
C GLN A 124 -0.97 -16.93 20.94
N LEU A 125 -0.72 -16.72 19.63
CA LEU A 125 -1.55 -17.27 18.56
C LEU A 125 -1.56 -18.80 18.60
N GLU A 126 -2.68 -19.42 18.20
CA GLU A 126 -2.76 -20.85 18.00
C GLU A 126 -1.76 -21.33 16.92
N GLU A 127 -1.27 -22.57 17.04
CA GLU A 127 -0.26 -23.09 16.11
C GLU A 127 -0.70 -23.07 14.65
N GLY A 128 -1.94 -23.46 14.36
CA GLY A 128 -2.49 -23.42 13.00
C GLY A 128 -2.56 -21.99 12.44
N ASP A 129 -2.93 -21.01 13.27
CA ASP A 129 -2.97 -19.60 12.89
C ASP A 129 -1.56 -19.06 12.61
N ARG A 130 -0.55 -19.44 13.42
CA ARG A 130 0.85 -19.09 13.16
C ARG A 130 1.37 -19.69 11.84
N GLN A 131 1.10 -20.97 11.60
CA GLN A 131 1.52 -21.67 10.38
C GLN A 131 0.90 -21.02 9.14
N TYR A 132 -0.39 -20.71 9.18
CA TYR A 132 -1.10 -20.06 8.09
C TYR A 132 -0.53 -18.66 7.77
N LEU A 133 -0.34 -17.82 8.80
CA LEU A 133 0.22 -16.47 8.60
C LEU A 133 1.67 -16.53 8.12
N SER A 134 2.46 -17.45 8.66
CA SER A 134 3.83 -17.68 8.20
C SER A 134 3.88 -18.08 6.73
N TYR A 135 2.99 -18.98 6.28
CA TYR A 135 2.90 -19.39 4.89
C TYR A 135 2.63 -18.20 3.95
N ILE A 136 1.60 -17.40 4.24
CA ILE A 136 1.27 -16.23 3.41
C ILE A 136 2.44 -15.23 3.39
N LEU A 137 3.03 -14.96 4.55
CA LEU A 137 4.10 -13.98 4.65
C LEU A 137 5.37 -14.42 3.91
N GLN A 138 5.70 -15.72 3.95
CA GLN A 138 6.79 -16.30 3.17
C GLN A 138 6.52 -16.23 1.66
N ASP A 139 5.28 -16.48 1.23
CA ASP A 139 4.89 -16.39 -0.17
C ASP A 139 5.02 -14.95 -0.70
N ILE A 140 4.52 -13.97 0.06
CA ILE A 140 4.70 -12.55 -0.24
C ILE A 140 6.19 -12.18 -0.29
N SER A 141 7.00 -12.66 0.66
CA SER A 141 8.44 -12.36 0.69
C SER A 141 9.15 -12.88 -0.57
N ARG A 142 8.91 -14.14 -0.94
CA ARG A 142 9.52 -14.76 -2.13
C ARG A 142 9.06 -14.12 -3.42
N SER A 143 7.80 -13.72 -3.49
CA SER A 143 7.20 -13.15 -4.70
C SER A 143 7.56 -11.69 -4.93
N TYR A 144 7.74 -10.87 -3.88
CA TYR A 144 7.87 -9.42 -4.05
C TYR A 144 9.08 -8.79 -3.34
N ILE A 145 9.66 -9.44 -2.32
CA ILE A 145 10.66 -8.84 -1.42
C ILE A 145 12.06 -9.40 -1.60
N GLU A 146 12.20 -10.68 -1.95
CA GLU A 146 13.52 -11.28 -2.20
C GLU A 146 14.16 -10.69 -3.46
N THR A 147 15.48 -10.49 -3.41
CA THR A 147 16.23 -9.95 -4.55
C THR A 147 16.29 -10.96 -5.69
N GLY A 148 15.99 -10.51 -6.91
CA GLY A 148 15.90 -11.35 -8.10
C GLY A 148 14.54 -12.02 -8.28
N SER A 149 13.56 -11.70 -7.45
CA SER A 149 12.19 -12.18 -7.63
C SER A 149 11.56 -11.59 -8.90
N PRO A 150 10.77 -12.37 -9.68
CA PRO A 150 10.17 -11.86 -10.92
C PRO A 150 9.22 -10.69 -10.71
N LYS A 151 8.61 -10.55 -9.52
CA LYS A 151 7.73 -9.43 -9.16
C LYS A 151 8.36 -8.53 -8.08
N GLU A 152 9.70 -8.49 -8.03
CA GLU A 152 10.44 -7.72 -7.02
C GLU A 152 10.02 -6.24 -7.03
N ILE A 153 9.49 -5.77 -5.89
CA ILE A 153 9.14 -4.35 -5.73
C ILE A 153 10.36 -3.52 -5.31
N ASN A 154 10.33 -2.23 -5.66
CA ASN A 154 11.40 -1.31 -5.35
C ASN A 154 11.37 -0.89 -3.87
N LEU A 155 12.29 -1.43 -3.06
CA LEU A 155 12.42 -1.16 -1.64
C LEU A 155 13.82 -0.67 -1.25
N PRO A 156 13.94 0.27 -0.30
CA PRO A 156 15.23 0.59 0.32
C PRO A 156 15.85 -0.65 0.97
N GLN A 157 17.17 -0.83 0.80
CA GLN A 157 17.89 -2.01 1.27
C GLN A 157 17.70 -2.31 2.76
N ALA A 158 17.61 -1.26 3.59
CA ALA A 158 17.37 -1.39 5.02
C ALA A 158 15.98 -2.00 5.34
N VAL A 159 14.94 -1.61 4.58
CA VAL A 159 13.58 -2.15 4.73
C VAL A 159 13.55 -3.60 4.28
N ARG A 160 14.13 -3.89 3.10
CA ARG A 160 14.20 -5.23 2.53
C ARG A 160 14.89 -6.21 3.49
N LYS A 161 16.11 -5.87 3.94
CA LYS A 161 16.88 -6.72 4.85
C LYS A 161 16.13 -7.02 6.15
N ARG A 162 15.47 -6.01 6.72
CA ARG A 162 14.68 -6.17 7.95
C ARG A 162 13.48 -7.09 7.75
N LEU A 163 12.75 -6.93 6.64
CA LEU A 163 11.62 -7.79 6.31
C LEU A 163 12.07 -9.23 6.13
N ILE A 164 13.09 -9.49 5.30
CA ILE A 164 13.61 -10.84 5.07
C ILE A 164 14.00 -11.51 6.39
N GLN A 165 14.69 -10.80 7.29
CA GLN A 165 15.06 -11.32 8.61
C GLN A 165 13.84 -11.66 9.46
N ASN A 166 12.84 -10.76 9.52
CA ASN A 166 11.64 -11.01 10.30
C ASN A 166 10.83 -12.21 9.78
N VAL A 167 10.78 -12.38 8.45
CA VAL A 167 10.09 -13.50 7.81
C VAL A 167 10.84 -14.81 8.02
N SER A 168 12.17 -14.82 7.90
CA SER A 168 12.98 -16.02 8.10
C SER A 168 12.88 -16.56 9.51
N ASP A 169 12.85 -15.67 10.50
CA ASP A 169 12.83 -16.06 11.90
C ASP A 169 11.45 -16.56 12.34
N CYS A 170 10.39 -16.33 11.53
CA CYS A 170 9.00 -16.67 11.80
C CYS A 170 8.50 -16.24 13.20
N ASN A 171 9.19 -15.27 13.82
CA ASN A 171 8.99 -14.90 15.21
C ASN A 171 8.05 -13.71 15.38
N ASN A 172 7.81 -12.94 14.32
CA ASN A 172 6.93 -11.79 14.28
C ASN A 172 5.95 -11.94 13.12
N LEU A 173 4.68 -12.13 13.44
CA LEU A 173 3.58 -12.23 12.48
C LEU A 173 2.60 -11.05 12.62
N HIS A 174 3.05 -9.94 13.20
CA HIS A 174 2.19 -8.79 13.47
C HIS A 174 1.52 -8.27 12.18
N PRO A 175 0.24 -7.82 12.23
CA PRO A 175 -0.48 -7.33 11.05
C PRO A 175 0.24 -6.21 10.29
N ASP A 176 1.00 -5.38 11.02
CA ASP A 176 1.71 -4.24 10.45
C ASP A 176 3.10 -4.56 9.89
N ILE A 177 3.54 -5.81 9.89
CA ILE A 177 4.94 -6.15 9.52
C ILE A 177 5.31 -5.66 8.11
N LEU A 178 4.37 -5.69 7.17
CA LEU A 178 4.56 -5.26 5.78
C LEU A 178 4.35 -3.74 5.57
N SER A 179 3.90 -3.00 6.58
CA SER A 179 3.54 -1.58 6.44
C SER A 179 4.64 -0.71 5.83
N PRO A 180 5.93 -0.86 6.18
CA PRO A 180 7.00 -0.09 5.53
C PRO A 180 7.08 -0.33 4.03
N ALA A 181 6.91 -1.58 3.58
CA ALA A 181 6.92 -1.92 2.16
C ALA A 181 5.61 -1.48 1.46
N MET A 182 4.46 -1.62 2.12
CA MET A 182 3.17 -1.13 1.61
C MET A 182 3.20 0.38 1.37
N ASN A 183 3.74 1.15 2.31
CA ASN A 183 3.89 2.60 2.17
C ASN A 183 4.76 2.95 0.96
N LYS A 184 5.87 2.22 0.78
CA LYS A 184 6.75 2.43 -0.36
C LYS A 184 6.07 2.08 -1.68
N ALA A 185 5.41 0.93 -1.79
CA ALA A 185 4.66 0.53 -2.98
C ALA A 185 3.56 1.55 -3.32
N PHE A 186 2.83 2.02 -2.29
CA PHE A 186 1.82 3.07 -2.43
C PHE A 186 2.41 4.39 -2.93
N GLU A 187 3.55 4.81 -2.38
CA GLU A 187 4.26 6.01 -2.84
C GLU A 187 4.70 5.88 -4.29
N MET A 188 5.27 4.74 -4.69
CA MET A 188 5.67 4.47 -6.08
C MET A 188 4.47 4.59 -7.01
N MET A 189 3.37 3.89 -6.70
CA MET A 189 2.12 3.99 -7.47
C MET A 189 1.60 5.42 -7.57
N ARG A 190 1.56 6.15 -6.44
CA ARG A 190 1.06 7.53 -6.35
C ARG A 190 1.88 8.51 -7.19
N MET A 191 3.19 8.29 -7.27
CA MET A 191 4.11 9.19 -7.97
C MET A 191 4.25 8.86 -9.45
N GLU A 192 4.10 7.58 -9.84
CA GLU A 192 4.46 7.10 -11.17
C GLU A 192 3.26 6.69 -12.01
N SER A 193 2.59 5.57 -11.69
CA SER A 193 1.52 4.98 -12.51
C SER A 193 0.18 5.71 -12.34
N TYR A 194 -0.18 6.13 -11.12
CA TYR A 194 -1.46 6.79 -10.86
C TYR A 194 -1.67 8.11 -11.63
N PRO A 195 -0.69 9.03 -11.72
CA PRO A 195 -0.81 10.22 -12.57
C PRO A 195 -1.02 9.89 -14.04
N ARG A 196 -0.35 8.84 -14.55
CA ARG A 196 -0.46 8.41 -15.94
C ARG A 196 -1.81 7.78 -16.22
N PHE A 197 -2.32 6.96 -15.31
CA PHE A 197 -3.66 6.38 -15.38
C PHE A 197 -4.75 7.45 -15.49
N LEU A 198 -4.73 8.48 -14.63
CA LEU A 198 -5.72 9.55 -14.70
C LEU A 198 -5.65 10.31 -16.03
N ARG A 199 -4.44 10.58 -16.55
CA ARG A 199 -4.28 11.23 -17.85
C ARG A 199 -4.73 10.34 -19.00
N ALA A 200 -4.49 9.03 -18.94
CA ALA A 200 -4.95 8.09 -19.94
C ALA A 200 -6.48 8.07 -20.03
N ILE A 201 -7.17 8.14 -18.89
CA ILE A 201 -8.64 8.27 -18.88
C ILE A 201 -9.09 9.62 -19.43
N LEU A 202 -8.51 10.74 -18.96
CA LEU A 202 -8.93 12.08 -19.39
C LEU A 202 -8.67 12.34 -20.89
N SER A 203 -7.66 11.70 -21.46
CA SER A 203 -7.34 11.78 -22.88
C SER A 203 -8.08 10.75 -23.74
N GLY A 204 -8.88 9.87 -23.14
CA GLY A 204 -9.59 8.78 -23.84
C GLY A 204 -8.67 7.67 -24.36
N GLN A 205 -7.42 7.61 -23.90
CA GLN A 205 -6.46 6.55 -24.24
C GLN A 205 -6.71 5.25 -23.48
N TYR A 206 -7.41 5.31 -22.35
CA TYR A 206 -7.83 4.14 -21.59
C TYR A 206 -9.31 3.85 -21.82
N VAL A 207 -9.62 2.64 -22.27
CA VAL A 207 -10.97 2.12 -22.47
C VAL A 207 -11.17 0.94 -21.50
N PRO A 208 -12.18 0.98 -20.61
CA PRO A 208 -12.50 -0.15 -19.74
C PRO A 208 -12.90 -1.40 -20.52
N GLU A 209 -12.53 -2.58 -20.01
CA GLU A 209 -12.84 -3.87 -20.64
C GLU A 209 -14.36 -4.16 -20.76
N GLU A 210 -15.24 -3.44 -20.06
CA GLU A 210 -16.69 -3.67 -20.09
C GLU A 210 -17.40 -3.14 -21.36
N GLU A 211 -16.73 -2.38 -22.23
CA GLU A 211 -17.35 -1.83 -23.47
C GLU A 211 -17.30 -2.79 -24.68
N GLU A 212 -16.57 -3.92 -24.64
CA GLU A 212 -16.45 -4.82 -25.81
C GLU A 212 -17.63 -5.80 -26.02
N ASN A 213 -18.62 -5.81 -25.11
CA ASN A 213 -19.76 -6.77 -25.16
C ASN A 213 -21.15 -6.11 -25.20
N SER A 214 -21.30 -4.89 -25.72
CA SER A 214 -22.61 -4.26 -25.99
C SER A 214 -22.87 -4.01 -27.47
#